data_AF-A0AAD7GYC8-F1
#
_entry.id   AF-A0AAD7GYC8-F1
#
_cell.length_a   1.000
_cell.length_b   1.000
_cell.length_c   1.000
_cell.angle_alpha   90.00
_cell.angle_beta   90.00
_cell.angle_gamma   90.00
#
_symmetry.space_group_name_H-M   'P 1'
#
loop_
_entity.id
_entity.type
_entity.pdbx_description
1 polymer ?
#
loop_
_entity_poly.entity_id
_entity_poly.type
_entity_poly.pdbx_seq_one_letter_code
_entity_poly.pdbx_strand_id
1 'polypeptide(L)'
;VLASLEPCSRNGEILRFGDGVKCIAPRGIPIESMDFEELAAWLAIRNSQAKHPCPKCLVHHEDLHKLSVEAELCTSASMRRIVERAAQLQGTQHEELLKSYGL
;
A
#
# COMPACT_ATOMS: atom_id res chain seq x y z
N VAL A 1 27.04 -16.28 -6.33
CA VAL A 1 26.57 -17.67 -6.06
C VAL A 1 25.26 -17.54 -5.31
N LEU A 2 24.13 -17.81 -5.97
CA LEU A 2 22.83 -17.86 -5.29
C LEU A 2 22.77 -19.19 -4.53
N ALA A 3 22.76 -19.14 -3.19
CA ALA A 3 22.58 -20.34 -2.38
C ALA A 3 21.16 -20.91 -2.55
N SER A 4 20.98 -22.22 -2.33
CA SER A 4 19.65 -22.86 -2.45
C SER A 4 18.66 -22.24 -1.47
N LEU A 5 17.50 -21.82 -1.99
CA LEU A 5 16.39 -21.22 -1.23
C LEU A 5 15.48 -22.27 -0.56
N GLU A 6 15.69 -23.56 -0.81
CA GLU A 6 14.86 -24.66 -0.31
C GLU A 6 14.76 -24.74 1.22
N PRO A 7 15.85 -24.55 2.01
CA PRO A 7 15.76 -24.62 3.46
C PRO A 7 14.91 -23.47 4.06
N CYS A 8 14.96 -22.29 3.44
CA CYS A 8 14.24 -21.10 3.89
C CYS A 8 12.74 -21.17 3.63
N SER A 9 12.34 -21.83 2.52
CA SER A 9 10.93 -22.01 2.17
C SER A 9 10.19 -22.93 3.15
N ARG A 10 10.86 -23.94 3.72
CA ARG A 10 10.23 -24.94 4.60
C ARG A 10 10.04 -24.47 6.04
N ASN A 11 10.96 -23.68 6.57
CA ASN A 11 11.00 -23.36 8.00
C ASN A 11 10.48 -21.96 8.34
N GLY A 12 10.39 -21.06 7.35
CA GLY A 12 10.03 -19.66 7.57
C GLY A 12 11.06 -18.88 8.40
N GLU A 13 10.79 -17.60 8.61
CA GLU A 13 11.61 -16.70 9.43
C GLU A 13 10.76 -16.00 10.49
N ILE A 14 11.30 -15.86 11.70
CA ILE A 14 10.62 -15.15 12.79
C ILE A 14 10.86 -13.66 12.59
N LEU A 15 9.81 -12.92 12.21
CA LEU A 15 9.84 -11.48 12.07
C LEU A 15 9.25 -10.81 13.31
N ARG A 16 9.86 -9.69 13.71
CA ARG A 16 9.38 -8.85 14.80
C ARG A 16 8.79 -7.57 14.23
N PHE A 17 7.50 -7.36 14.43
CA PHE A 17 6.78 -6.20 13.92
C PHE A 17 6.88 -5.01 14.87
N GLY A 18 6.55 -3.82 14.38
CA GLY A 18 6.66 -2.56 15.12
C GLY A 18 5.75 -2.45 16.35
N ASP A 19 4.74 -3.32 16.45
CA ASP A 19 3.85 -3.49 17.61
C ASP A 19 4.39 -4.50 18.64
N GLY A 20 5.56 -5.11 18.38
CA GLY A 20 6.22 -6.07 19.25
C GLY A 20 5.76 -7.51 19.09
N VAL A 21 4.79 -7.80 18.21
CA VAL A 21 4.32 -9.15 17.92
C VAL A 21 5.38 -9.90 17.11
N LYS A 22 5.57 -11.19 17.43
CA LYS A 22 6.44 -12.11 16.70
C LYS A 22 5.60 -13.02 15.82
N CYS A 23 5.83 -13.02 14.51
CA CYS A 23 5.15 -13.91 13.58
C CYS A 23 6.18 -14.75 12.83
N ILE A 24 5.84 -16.02 12.55
CA ILE A 24 6.61 -16.87 11.65
C ILE A 24 6.10 -16.60 10.24
N ALA A 25 6.92 -15.96 9.41
CA ALA A 25 6.62 -15.73 8.00
C ALA A 25 7.26 -16.87 7.18
N PRO A 26 6.48 -17.80 6.60
CA PRO A 26 7.02 -18.71 5.60
C PRO A 26 7.54 -17.89 4.42
N ARG A 27 8.79 -18.11 3.98
CA ARG A 27 9.30 -17.49 2.75
C ARG A 27 8.65 -18.17 1.53
N GLY A 28 7.36 -17.93 1.33
CA GLY A 28 6.73 -18.07 0.01
C GLY A 28 7.29 -17.00 -0.89
N ILE A 29 7.70 -17.40 -2.11
CA ILE A 29 8.34 -16.61 -3.19
C ILE A 29 9.04 -15.32 -2.71
N PRO A 30 10.38 -15.30 -2.63
CA PRO A 30 11.09 -14.17 -2.06
C PRO A 30 10.66 -12.87 -2.75
N ILE A 31 10.32 -11.87 -1.94
CA ILE A 31 10.06 -10.48 -2.33
C ILE A 31 11.16 -9.93 -3.28
N GLU A 32 12.36 -10.53 -3.28
CA GLU A 32 13.46 -10.22 -4.18
C GLU A 32 13.23 -10.55 -5.66
N SER A 33 12.26 -11.43 -5.98
CA SER A 33 11.94 -11.80 -7.38
C SER A 33 10.61 -11.27 -7.88
N MET A 34 9.82 -10.58 -7.03
CA MET A 34 8.63 -9.87 -7.51
C MET A 34 9.09 -8.62 -8.24
N ASP A 35 8.59 -8.44 -9.46
CA ASP A 35 8.69 -7.12 -10.04
C ASP A 35 7.87 -6.12 -9.20
N PHE A 36 8.13 -4.84 -9.43
CA PHE A 36 7.52 -3.80 -8.64
C PHE A 36 5.99 -3.78 -8.74
N GLU A 37 5.41 -4.28 -9.83
CA GLU A 37 3.97 -4.35 -10.04
C GLU A 37 3.34 -5.49 -9.22
N GLU A 38 3.94 -6.69 -9.24
CA GLU A 38 3.52 -7.82 -8.41
C GLU A 38 3.63 -7.50 -6.92
N LEU A 39 4.73 -6.86 -6.50
CA LEU A 39 4.92 -6.44 -5.11
C LEU A 39 3.90 -5.37 -4.70
N ALA A 40 3.60 -4.43 -5.59
CA ALA A 40 2.64 -3.38 -5.34
C ALA A 40 1.19 -3.90 -5.29
N ALA A 41 0.85 -4.90 -6.12
CA ALA A 41 -0.43 -5.59 -6.06
C ALA A 41 -0.55 -6.43 -4.77
N TRP A 42 0.50 -7.18 -4.44
CA TRP A 42 0.55 -8.06 -3.26
C TRP A 42 0.44 -7.28 -1.95
N LEU A 43 1.16 -6.16 -1.84
CA LEU A 43 1.13 -5.30 -0.65
C LEU A 43 -0.01 -4.27 -0.68
N ALA A 44 -0.87 -4.32 -1.70
CA ALA A 44 -1.92 -3.32 -1.96
C ALA A 44 -1.38 -1.86 -1.98
N ILE A 45 -0.10 -1.67 -2.33
CA ILE A 45 0.57 -0.37 -2.34
C ILE A 45 0.29 0.38 -3.64
N ARG A 46 0.18 -0.32 -4.78
CA ARG A 46 -0.25 0.24 -6.06
C ARG A 46 -1.06 -0.78 -6.83
N ASN A 47 -2.32 -0.46 -7.04
CA ASN A 47 -3.13 -1.06 -8.09
C ASN A 47 -3.14 -0.07 -9.27
N SER A 48 -2.83 -0.51 -10.49
CA SER A 48 -2.96 0.32 -11.69
C SER A 48 -4.39 0.80 -11.91
N GLN A 49 -5.38 0.12 -11.32
CA GLN A 49 -6.78 0.53 -11.28
C GLN A 49 -7.15 1.40 -10.09
N ALA A 50 -6.20 1.73 -9.19
CA ALA A 50 -6.47 2.68 -8.12
C ALA A 50 -6.77 4.07 -8.70
N LYS A 51 -7.69 4.81 -8.06
CA LYS A 51 -7.93 6.22 -8.41
C LYS A 51 -6.70 7.07 -8.16
N HIS A 52 -5.98 6.80 -7.06
CA HIS A 52 -4.76 7.51 -6.66
C HIS A 52 -3.60 6.54 -6.49
N PRO A 53 -2.94 6.12 -7.58
CA PRO A 53 -1.94 5.04 -7.55
C PRO A 53 -0.58 5.45 -6.96
N CYS A 54 -0.35 6.74 -6.70
CA CYS A 54 0.89 7.22 -6.09
C CYS A 54 0.80 7.18 -4.56
N PRO A 55 1.77 6.56 -3.86
CA PRO A 55 1.75 6.51 -2.40
C PRO A 55 2.20 7.83 -1.74
N LYS A 56 2.73 8.78 -2.51
CA LYS A 56 3.22 10.07 -2.00
C LYS A 56 2.22 11.20 -2.18
N CYS A 57 1.40 11.15 -3.23
CA CYS A 57 0.46 12.21 -3.58
C CYS A 57 -0.83 11.63 -4.14
N LEU A 58 -1.91 12.36 -3.98
CA LEU A 58 -3.25 12.01 -4.44
C LEU A 58 -3.46 12.36 -5.91
N VAL A 59 -2.44 12.13 -6.75
CA VAL A 59 -2.58 12.31 -8.21
C VAL A 59 -3.58 11.28 -8.74
N HIS A 60 -4.55 11.71 -9.55
CA HIS A 60 -5.50 10.80 -10.16
C HIS A 60 -4.80 9.95 -11.24
N HIS A 61 -5.20 8.69 -11.45
CA HIS A 61 -4.53 7.84 -12.45
C HIS A 61 -4.58 8.43 -13.86
N GLU A 62 -5.64 9.18 -14.19
CA GLU A 62 -5.79 9.87 -15.47
C GLU A 62 -4.76 10.98 -15.66
N ASP A 63 -4.22 11.53 -14.57
CA ASP A 63 -3.27 12.65 -14.58
C ASP A 63 -1.81 12.21 -14.45
N LEU A 64 -1.52 10.91 -14.34
CA LEU A 64 -0.14 10.40 -14.20
C LEU A 64 0.80 10.81 -15.33
N HIS A 65 0.26 11.06 -16.53
CA HIS A 65 1.02 11.50 -17.69
C HIS A 65 1.43 12.99 -17.60
N LYS A 66 0.84 13.77 -16.70
CA LYS A 66 1.09 15.21 -16.54
C LYS A 66 2.25 15.43 -15.56
N LEU A 67 3.46 15.60 -16.09
CA LEU A 67 4.68 15.77 -15.28
C LEU A 67 4.70 17.04 -14.41
N SER A 68 3.85 18.02 -14.71
CA SER A 68 3.75 19.29 -13.97
C SER A 68 2.48 19.41 -13.14
N VAL A 69 1.77 18.29 -12.87
CA VAL A 69 0.57 18.32 -12.04
C VAL A 69 0.95 18.56 -10.57
N GLU A 70 0.36 19.59 -9.97
CA GLU A 70 0.42 19.78 -8.53
C GLU A 70 -0.70 18.94 -7.89
N ALA A 71 -0.31 17.90 -7.15
CA ALA A 71 -1.22 17.02 -6.44
C ALA A 71 -1.03 17.14 -4.92
N GLU A 72 -2.12 17.01 -4.17
CA GLU A 72 -2.06 17.00 -2.70
C GLU A 72 -1.19 15.84 -2.20
N LEU A 73 -0.36 16.11 -1.20
CA LEU A 73 0.49 15.08 -0.60
C LEU A 73 -0.32 14.15 0.32
N CYS A 74 -0.07 12.84 0.18
CA CYS A 74 -0.62 11.81 1.04
C CYS A 74 0.21 11.69 2.33
N THR A 75 0.06 12.65 3.23
CA THR A 75 0.74 12.67 4.53
C THR A 75 -0.16 12.07 5.60
N SER A 76 0.43 11.50 6.67
CA SER A 76 -0.36 10.99 7.79
C SER A 76 -1.27 12.06 8.40
N ALA A 77 -0.83 13.32 8.41
CA ALA A 77 -1.62 14.45 8.91
C ALA A 77 -2.81 14.78 7.99
N SER A 78 -2.62 14.80 6.66
CA SER A 78 -3.73 15.03 5.72
C SER A 78 -4.72 13.86 5.75
N MET A 79 -4.23 12.62 5.72
CA MET A 79 -5.09 11.43 5.73
C MET A 79 -5.89 11.30 7.03
N ARG A 80 -5.28 11.62 8.17
CA ARG A 80 -5.99 11.65 9.45
C ARG A 80 -7.17 12.62 9.44
N ARG A 81 -7.01 13.82 8.86
CA ARG A 81 -8.12 14.79 8.73
C ARG A 81 -9.26 14.24 7.88
N ILE A 82 -8.94 13.53 6.80
CA ILE A 82 -9.96 12.90 5.95
C ILE A 82 -10.71 11.81 6.70
N VAL A 83 -10.02 10.97 7.47
CA VAL A 83 -10.65 9.95 8.32
C VAL A 83 -11.55 10.58 9.38
N GLU A 84 -11.08 11.61 10.06
CA GLU A 84 -11.86 12.34 11.07
C GLU A 84 -13.11 13.00 10.45
N ARG A 85 -12.99 13.51 9.22
CA ARG A 85 -14.12 14.06 8.46
C ARG A 85 -15.10 12.97 8.03
N ALA A 86 -14.60 11.84 7.53
CA ALA A 86 -15.41 10.70 7.13
C ALA A 86 -16.21 10.16 8.32
N ALA A 87 -15.61 10.10 9.51
CA ALA A 87 -16.28 9.66 10.73
C ALA A 87 -17.52 10.49 11.12
N GLN A 88 -17.68 11.69 10.57
CA GLN A 88 -18.89 12.52 10.76
C GLN A 88 -20.00 12.22 9.75
N LEU A 89 -19.71 11.42 8.71
CA LEU A 89 -20.64 10.98 7.68
C LEU A 89 -21.17 9.59 8.00
N GLN A 90 -22.33 9.25 7.43
CA GLN A 90 -22.94 7.93 7.60
C GLN A 90 -23.23 7.25 6.27
N GLY A 91 -23.29 5.92 6.31
CA GLY A 91 -23.64 5.09 5.15
C GLY A 91 -22.65 5.25 4.00
N THR A 92 -23.18 5.37 2.78
CA THR A 92 -22.38 5.43 1.55
C THR A 92 -21.48 6.65 1.46
N GLN A 93 -21.88 7.78 2.06
CA GLN A 93 -21.10 9.02 2.02
C GLN A 93 -19.76 8.91 2.76
N HIS A 94 -19.71 8.11 3.83
CA HIS A 94 -18.47 7.80 4.54
C HIS A 94 -17.48 7.08 3.61
N GLU A 95 -17.94 6.00 2.96
CA GLU A 95 -17.10 5.21 2.05
C GLU A 95 -16.70 5.98 0.79
N GLU A 96 -17.62 6.73 0.20
CA GLU A 96 -17.35 7.54 -0.99
C GLU A 96 -16.25 8.58 -0.71
N LEU A 97 -16.29 9.22 0.47
CA LEU A 97 -15.26 10.16 0.86
C LEU A 97 -13.91 9.44 0.99
N LEU A 98 -13.83 8.33 1.72
CA LEU A 98 -12.56 7.60 1.87
C LEU A 98 -11.99 7.14 0.53
N LYS A 99 -12.83 6.53 -0.32
CA LYS A 99 -12.46 6.07 -1.67
C LYS A 99 -11.99 7.21 -2.57
N SER A 100 -12.52 8.43 -2.39
CA SER A 100 -12.09 9.61 -3.16
C SER A 100 -10.71 10.14 -2.77
N TYR A 101 -10.16 9.72 -1.62
CA TYR A 101 -8.79 10.04 -1.19
C TYR A 101 -7.88 8.81 -1.19
N GLY A 102 -8.31 7.68 -1.77
CA GLY A 102 -7.54 6.45 -1.83
C GLY A 102 -7.40 5.72 -0.49
N LEU A 103 -8.36 5.93 0.42
CA LEU A 103 -8.44 5.31 1.74
C LEU A 103 -9.56 4.24 1.80
#